data_AF-A0A0C9YU52-F1
#
_entry.id   AF-A0A0C9YU52-F1
#
_cell.length_a   1.000
_cell.length_b   1.000
_cell.length_c   1.000
_cell.angle_alpha   90.00
_cell.angle_beta   90.00
_cell.angle_gamma   90.00
#
_symmetry.space_group_name_H-M   'P 1'
#
loop_
_entity.id
_entity.type
_entity.pdbx_description
1 polymer ?
#
loop_
_entity_poly.entity_id
_entity_poly.type
_entity_poly.pdbx_seq_one_letter_code
_entity_poly.pdbx_strand_id
1 'polypeptide(L)'
;MLSQNRPRKALPRSEIKSTDIVIIVLGTTGSGMSNFINVLTGMRPEDGAHGYISCTEDVIAYPCYHDARRYVFVDTPGFNATYSSQKKVFKKVAEWLEATYSVSSFAIGTVCLH
;
A
#
# COMPACT_ATOMS: atom_id res chain seq x y z
N MET A 1 -26.49 14.30 -7.59
CA MET A 1 -25.04 14.34 -7.91
C MET A 1 -24.50 12.93 -7.73
N LEU A 2 -24.03 12.29 -8.81
CA LEU A 2 -23.69 10.87 -8.80
C LEU A 2 -22.48 10.61 -7.90
N SER A 3 -22.74 9.99 -6.76
CA SER A 3 -21.74 9.39 -5.88
C SER A 3 -21.02 8.26 -6.64
N GLN A 4 -19.79 8.51 -7.09
CA GLN A 4 -18.95 7.49 -7.69
C GLN A 4 -18.23 6.74 -6.56
N ASN A 5 -18.90 5.73 -6.02
CA ASN A 5 -18.28 4.73 -5.13
C ASN A 5 -17.43 3.78 -6.00
N ARG A 6 -16.27 4.23 -6.47
CA ARG A 6 -15.36 3.38 -7.25
C ARG A 6 -14.42 2.67 -6.28
N PRO A 7 -14.35 1.33 -6.28
CA PRO A 7 -13.35 0.61 -5.48
C PRO A 7 -11.94 0.98 -5.93
N ARG A 8 -10.95 0.92 -5.02
CA ARG A 8 -9.54 1.17 -5.34
C ARG A 8 -9.12 0.27 -6.50
N LYS A 9 -8.72 0.87 -7.64
CA LYS A 9 -8.13 0.10 -8.73
C LYS A 9 -6.68 -0.19 -8.37
N ALA A 10 -6.39 -1.44 -8.03
CA ALA A 10 -5.02 -1.90 -7.85
C ALA A 10 -4.22 -1.62 -9.14
N LEU A 11 -2.99 -1.13 -8.97
CA LEU A 11 -2.04 -0.92 -10.05
C LEU A 11 -1.30 -2.24 -10.29
N PRO A 12 -1.41 -2.86 -11.47
CA PRO A 12 -0.57 -3.99 -11.82
C PRO A 12 0.91 -3.58 -11.77
N ARG A 13 1.77 -4.47 -11.26
CA ARG A 13 3.22 -4.20 -11.17
C ARG A 13 3.84 -3.79 -12.50
N SER A 14 3.35 -4.35 -13.61
CA SER A 14 3.78 -4.02 -14.97
C SER A 14 3.48 -2.58 -15.40
N GLU A 15 2.59 -1.87 -14.70
CA GLU A 15 2.24 -0.48 -14.98
C GLU A 15 3.02 0.53 -14.11
N ILE A 16 3.87 0.04 -13.20
CA ILE A 16 4.81 0.85 -12.42
C ILE A 16 5.93 1.30 -13.36
N LYS A 17 6.18 2.61 -13.38
CA LYS A 17 7.16 3.27 -14.25
C LYS A 17 8.42 3.62 -13.47
N SER A 18 9.52 3.80 -14.19
CA SER A 18 10.80 4.26 -13.61
C SER A 18 10.71 5.59 -12.86
N THR A 19 9.83 6.46 -13.33
CA THR A 19 9.60 7.81 -12.79
C THR A 19 8.67 7.84 -11.59
N ASP A 20 8.12 6.69 -11.18
CA ASP A 20 7.21 6.63 -10.05
C ASP A 20 7.98 6.70 -8.74
N ILE A 21 7.40 7.42 -7.77
CA ILE A 21 7.88 7.39 -6.39
C ILE A 21 7.10 6.31 -5.66
N VAL A 22 7.74 5.16 -5.45
CA VAL A 22 7.14 4.03 -4.72
C VAL A 22 7.32 4.23 -3.23
N ILE A 23 6.22 4.19 -2.46
CA ILE A 23 6.17 4.30 -1.00
C ILE A 23 5.55 3.02 -0.45
N ILE A 24 6.34 2.24 0.29
CA ILE A 24 5.88 1.03 0.96
C ILE A 24 5.29 1.42 2.32
N VAL A 25 4.11 0.91 2.66
CA VAL A 25 3.46 1.19 3.94
C VAL A 25 3.52 -0.07 4.79
N LEU A 26 4.20 0.02 5.93
CA LEU A 26 4.48 -1.07 6.87
C LEU A 26 4.03 -0.68 8.28
N GLY A 27 3.53 -1.66 9.03
CA GLY A 27 2.96 -1.42 10.35
C GLY A 27 2.25 -2.66 10.89
N THR A 28 1.74 -2.55 12.13
CA THR A 28 1.06 -3.66 12.78
C THR A 28 -0.37 -3.82 12.27
N THR A 29 -0.92 -5.03 12.36
CA THR A 29 -2.34 -5.26 12.08
C THR A 29 -3.21 -4.35 12.94
N GLY A 30 -4.16 -3.64 12.33
CA GLY A 30 -5.06 -2.70 13.03
C GLY A 30 -4.54 -1.27 13.18
N SER A 31 -3.30 -0.97 12.79
CA SER A 31 -2.72 0.39 12.89
C SER A 31 -3.32 1.42 11.92
N GLY A 32 -4.21 1.02 11.00
CA GLY A 32 -4.88 1.96 10.09
C GLY A 32 -4.11 2.30 8.81
N MET A 33 -3.08 1.54 8.44
CA MET A 33 -2.30 1.73 7.20
C MET A 33 -3.16 1.83 5.93
N SER A 34 -4.09 0.91 5.73
CA SER A 34 -4.96 0.95 4.56
C SER A 34 -5.85 2.19 4.55
N ASN A 35 -6.29 2.67 5.73
CA ASN A 35 -7.03 3.92 5.85
C ASN A 35 -6.15 5.14 5.52
N PHE A 36 -4.89 5.14 5.94
CA PHE A 36 -3.93 6.17 5.56
C PHE A 36 -3.74 6.25 4.04
N ILE A 37 -3.59 5.10 3.37
CA ILE A 37 -3.53 5.04 1.89
C ILE A 37 -4.83 5.56 1.26
N ASN A 38 -5.99 5.24 1.83
CA ASN A 38 -7.28 5.76 1.32
C ASN A 38 -7.32 7.29 1.38
N VAL A 39 -6.91 7.90 2.49
CA VAL A 39 -6.84 9.36 2.63
C VAL A 39 -5.89 9.96 1.60
N LEU A 40 -4.69 9.40 1.45
CA LEU A 40 -3.70 9.92 0.49
C LEU A 40 -4.14 9.80 -0.97
N THR A 41 -4.86 8.73 -1.30
CA THR A 41 -5.37 8.50 -2.66
C THR A 41 -6.69 9.25 -2.95
N GLY A 42 -7.17 10.08 -2.02
CA GLY A 42 -8.40 10.86 -2.17
C GLY A 42 -9.68 10.03 -2.13
N MET A 43 -9.62 8.83 -1.54
CA MET A 43 -10.73 7.89 -1.45
C MET A 43 -11.50 8.11 -0.14
N ARG A 44 -12.83 8.01 -0.18
CA ARG A 44 -13.63 7.99 1.05
C ARG A 44 -13.32 6.73 1.85
N PRO A 45 -13.37 6.77 3.20
CA PRO A 45 -13.36 5.56 4.01
C PRO A 45 -14.44 4.61 3.51
N GLU A 46 -14.10 3.33 3.29
CA GLU A 46 -15.10 2.34 2.87
C GLU A 46 -16.20 2.24 3.94
N ASP A 47 -17.48 2.32 3.51
CA ASP A 47 -18.62 2.05 4.38
C ASP A 47 -18.50 0.60 4.87
N GLY A 48 -18.19 0.42 6.16
CA GLY A 48 -17.86 -0.89 6.70
C GLY A 48 -16.38 -1.10 7.01
N ALA A 49 -15.65 -0.07 7.44
CA ALA A 49 -14.34 -0.19 8.11
C ALA A 49 -14.31 -1.11 9.37
N HIS A 50 -15.43 -1.77 9.68
CA HIS A 50 -15.54 -2.85 10.66
C HIS A 50 -15.67 -4.25 10.03
N GLY A 51 -15.68 -4.38 8.70
CA GLY A 51 -16.18 -5.57 7.99
C GLY A 51 -15.35 -6.09 6.81
N TYR A 52 -14.28 -5.42 6.36
CA TYR A 52 -13.38 -5.98 5.35
C TYR A 52 -11.94 -6.09 5.88
N ILE A 53 -11.71 -7.24 6.51
CA ILE A 53 -10.50 -8.06 6.42
C ILE A 53 -9.19 -7.28 6.63
N SER A 54 -8.75 -7.19 7.89
CA SER A 54 -7.35 -6.89 8.23
C SER A 54 -6.40 -8.04 7.87
N CYS A 55 -6.62 -8.63 6.69
CA CYS A 55 -5.78 -9.62 6.05
C CYS A 55 -5.54 -9.11 4.63
N THR A 56 -4.78 -8.03 4.48
CA THR A 56 -3.91 -7.95 3.31
C THR A 56 -3.06 -9.21 3.37
N GLU A 57 -3.44 -10.25 2.63
CA GLU A 57 -2.59 -11.44 2.48
C GLU A 57 -1.48 -11.14 1.48
N ASP A 58 -1.71 -10.18 0.58
CA ASP A 58 -0.82 -9.84 -0.52
C ASP A 58 -0.36 -8.37 -0.48
N VAL A 59 0.74 -8.11 -1.17
CA VAL A 59 1.33 -6.78 -1.35
C VAL A 59 0.68 -6.11 -2.56
N ILE A 60 -0.03 -4.99 -2.35
CA ILE A 60 -0.88 -4.36 -3.38
C ILE A 60 -0.46 -2.90 -3.59
N ALA A 61 -0.38 -2.47 -4.85
CA ALA A 61 0.01 -1.10 -5.21
C ALA A 61 -1.20 -0.24 -5.61
N TYR A 62 -1.19 1.04 -5.23
CA TYR A 62 -2.20 2.03 -5.54
C TYR A 62 -1.55 3.33 -6.05
N PRO A 63 -1.97 3.84 -7.22
CA PRO A 63 -1.40 5.07 -7.76
C PRO A 63 -2.06 6.30 -7.13
N CYS A 64 -1.26 7.35 -6.94
CA CYS A 64 -1.70 8.66 -6.48
C CYS A 64 -0.95 9.74 -7.26
N TYR A 65 -1.64 10.84 -7.60
CA TYR A 65 -1.00 11.98 -8.24
C TYR A 65 -1.01 13.18 -7.29
N HIS A 66 0.16 13.78 -7.09
CA HIS A 66 0.34 14.99 -6.30
C HIS A 66 1.41 15.86 -6.97
N ASP A 67 1.14 17.15 -7.16
CA ASP A 67 2.05 18.11 -7.82
C ASP A 67 2.67 17.60 -9.14
N ALA A 68 1.83 17.04 -10.02
CA ALA A 68 2.23 16.44 -11.30
C ALA A 68 3.22 15.25 -11.20
N ARG A 69 3.50 14.74 -10.01
CA ARG A 69 4.28 13.52 -9.77
C ARG A 69 3.35 12.35 -9.47
N ARG A 70 3.74 11.16 -9.94
CA ARG A 70 3.04 9.90 -9.66
C ARG A 70 3.70 9.18 -8.50
N TYR A 71 2.93 9.03 -7.43
CA TYR A 71 3.28 8.23 -6.27
C TYR A 71 2.58 6.87 -6.38
N VAL A 72 3.23 5.83 -5.88
CA VAL A 72 2.67 4.47 -5.81
C VAL A 72 2.76 4.01 -4.36
N PHE A 73 1.62 3.96 -3.69
CA PHE A 73 1.52 3.45 -2.33
C PHE A 73 1.34 1.95 -2.35
N VAL A 74 2.23 1.23 -1.67
CA VAL A 74 2.23 -0.22 -1.59
C VAL A 74 1.71 -0.62 -0.21
N ASP A 75 0.46 -1.10 -0.17
CA ASP A 75 -0.18 -1.67 1.00
C ASP A 75 0.41 -3.06 1.26
N THR A 76 0.71 -3.36 2.52
CA THR A 76 1.35 -4.61 2.91
C THR A 76 0.55 -5.31 4.01
N PRO A 77 0.70 -6.64 4.16
CA PRO A 77 0.18 -7.34 5.33
C PRO A 77 0.68 -6.71 6.63
N GLY A 78 -0.22 -6.48 7.57
CA GLY A 78 0.18 -6.10 8.94
C GLY A 78 0.98 -7.21 9.61
N PHE A 79 1.95 -6.83 10.44
CA PHE A 79 2.67 -7.78 11.31
C PHE A 79 2.24 -7.66 12.78
N ASN A 80 2.60 -8.63 13.61
CA ASN A 80 2.48 -8.54 15.06
C ASN A 80 3.88 -8.45 15.72
N ALA A 81 3.92 -8.37 17.05
CA ALA A 81 5.18 -8.21 17.81
C ALA A 81 6.15 -9.42 17.70
N THR A 82 5.76 -10.52 17.04
CA THR A 82 6.65 -11.66 16.86
C THR A 82 7.66 -11.43 15.73
N TYR A 83 8.91 -11.82 15.96
CA TYR A 83 9.97 -11.74 14.95
C TYR A 83 9.62 -12.55 13.68
N SER A 84 8.94 -13.69 13.84
CA SER A 84 8.53 -14.54 12.73
C SER A 84 7.48 -13.87 11.84
N SER A 85 6.54 -13.10 12.41
CA SER A 85 5.57 -12.31 11.64
C SER A 85 6.25 -11.20 10.85
N GLN A 86 7.11 -10.41 11.50
CA GLN A 86 7.87 -9.34 10.85
C GLN A 86 8.72 -9.86 9.69
N LYS A 87 9.47 -10.97 9.91
CA LYS A 87 10.29 -11.60 8.87
C LYS A 87 9.47 -12.04 7.65
N LYS A 88 8.25 -12.56 7.86
CA LYS A 88 7.35 -12.95 6.76
C LYS A 88 6.91 -11.73 5.94
N VAL A 89 6.57 -10.62 6.58
CA VAL A 89 6.18 -9.38 5.88
C VAL A 89 7.35 -8.81 5.10
N PHE A 90 8.53 -8.70 5.71
CA PHE A 90 9.73 -8.21 5.00
C PHE A 90 10.10 -9.10 3.81
N LYS A 91 9.97 -10.42 3.94
CA LYS A 91 10.20 -11.35 2.82
C LYS A 91 9.24 -11.06 1.65
N LYS A 92 7.93 -10.90 1.92
CA LYS A 92 6.94 -10.56 0.88
C LYS A 92 7.25 -9.24 0.19
N VAL A 93 7.68 -8.23 0.95
CA VAL A 93 8.08 -6.94 0.39
C VAL A 93 9.33 -7.07 -0.48
N ALA A 94 10.33 -7.82 -0.05
CA ALA A 94 11.54 -8.06 -0.83
C ALA A 94 11.23 -8.78 -2.14
N GLU A 95 10.42 -9.85 -2.11
CA GLU A 95 9.97 -10.59 -3.31
C GLU A 95 9.15 -9.70 -4.25
N TRP A 96 8.30 -8.83 -3.69
CA TRP A 96 7.52 -7.88 -4.49
C TRP A 96 8.42 -6.84 -5.16
N LEU A 97 9.42 -6.32 -4.44
CA LEU A 97 10.40 -5.37 -4.96
C LEU A 97 11.22 -6.03 -6.07
N GLU A 98 11.82 -7.20 -5.84
CA GLU A 98 12.61 -7.92 -6.83
C GLU A 98 11.84 -8.13 -8.14
N ALA A 99 10.56 -8.53 -8.05
CA ALA A 99 9.69 -8.69 -9.21
C ALA A 99 9.28 -7.37 -9.90
N THR A 100 9.47 -6.23 -9.23
CA THR A 100 9.18 -4.88 -9.75
C THR A 100 10.45 -4.17 -10.26
N TYR A 101 11.64 -4.69 -9.94
CA TYR A 101 12.91 -3.95 -9.90
C TYR A 101 13.64 -3.70 -11.22
N SER A 102 13.01 -3.95 -12.38
CA SER A 102 13.64 -3.60 -13.65
C SER A 102 13.63 -2.10 -13.97
N VAL A 103 13.07 -1.21 -13.12
CA VAL A 103 12.72 0.14 -13.61
C VAL A 103 12.91 1.37 -12.70
N SER A 104 12.87 1.38 -11.35
CA SER A 104 12.60 2.65 -10.63
C SER A 104 13.52 3.05 -9.45
N SER A 105 13.49 4.34 -9.09
CA SER A 105 14.01 4.90 -7.84
C SER A 105 12.94 4.77 -6.74
N PHE A 106 13.29 4.25 -5.56
CA PHE A 106 12.34 4.00 -4.46
C PHE A 106 12.57 4.96 -3.29
N ALA A 107 11.48 5.35 -2.63
CA ALA A 107 11.51 6.01 -1.34
C ALA A 107 10.79 5.10 -0.33
N ILE A 108 11.55 4.34 0.45
CA ILE A 108 10.97 3.48 1.49
C ILE A 108 10.57 4.38 2.66
N GLY A 109 9.29 4.68 2.75
CA GLY A 109 8.67 5.22 3.96
C GLY A 109 8.31 4.08 4.92
N THR A 110 8.18 4.38 6.20
CA THR A 110 7.49 3.51 7.16
C THR A 110 6.59 4.41 7.97
N VAL A 111 5.30 4.07 8.02
CA VAL A 111 4.32 4.83 8.81
C VAL A 111 3.89 3.94 9.95
N CYS A 112 4.55 4.10 11.10
CA CYS A 112 4.06 3.53 12.36
C CYS A 112 2.98 4.46 12.91
N LEU A 113 1.71 4.03 12.81
CA LEU A 113 0.60 4.65 13.53
C LEU A 113 0.44 3.89 14.86
N HIS A 114 0.38 4.62 15.98
CA HIS A 114 0.13 4.10 17.32
C HIS A 114 -1.34 4.26 17.68
#